data_AF-A0A2V6PGA1-F1
#
_entry.id   AF-A0A2V6PGA1-F1
#
_cell.length_a   1.000
_cell.length_b   1.000
_cell.length_c   1.000
_cell.angle_alpha   90.00
_cell.angle_beta   90.00
_cell.angle_gamma   90.00
#
_symmetry.space_group_name_H-M   'P 1'
#
loop_
_entity.id
_entity.type
_entity.pdbx_description
1 polymer ?
#
loop_
_entity_poly.entity_id
_entity_poly.type
_entity_poly.pdbx_seq_one_letter_code
_entity_poly.pdbx_strand_id
1 'polypeptide(L)'
;MYAAGTLALASASVPAQTAFPPEQIKTGAALFARNCAPCHGARMADPQGAFDLRKFPPDEKLRFVNALMRGKNAMPPLGGAFQPDEIDALWAYVVAGEKP
;
A
#
# COMPACT_ATOMS: atom_id res chain seq x y z
N MET A 1 56.76 -8.41 -13.72
CA MET A 1 56.16 -7.99 -12.45
C MET A 1 55.57 -6.60 -12.65
N TYR A 2 54.25 -6.44 -12.71
CA TYR A 2 53.52 -5.21 -12.34
C TYR A 2 52.05 -5.58 -12.03
N ALA A 3 51.50 -4.83 -11.10
CA ALA A 3 50.56 -5.24 -10.07
C ALA A 3 49.11 -5.51 -10.52
N ALA A 4 48.46 -6.41 -9.76
CA ALA A 4 47.02 -6.60 -9.71
C ALA A 4 46.32 -5.38 -9.10
N GLY A 5 45.24 -4.93 -9.72
CA GLY A 5 44.31 -3.95 -9.17
C GLY A 5 42.89 -4.51 -9.23
N THR A 6 42.40 -5.05 -8.11
CA THR A 6 41.01 -5.48 -7.97
C THR A 6 40.09 -4.27 -7.84
N LEU A 7 39.24 -4.01 -8.85
CA LEU A 7 38.12 -3.07 -8.71
C LEU A 7 37.09 -3.67 -7.77
N ALA A 8 37.00 -3.15 -6.54
CA ALA A 8 35.88 -3.38 -5.66
C ALA A 8 34.71 -2.50 -6.11
N LEU A 9 33.70 -3.09 -6.75
CA LEU A 9 32.40 -2.47 -6.98
C LEU A 9 31.63 -2.46 -5.66
N ALA A 10 31.62 -1.32 -4.97
CA ALA A 10 30.73 -1.09 -3.84
C ALA A 10 29.28 -1.10 -4.33
N SER A 11 28.51 -2.11 -3.94
CA SER A 11 27.07 -2.14 -4.14
C SER A 11 26.41 -1.17 -3.16
N ALA A 12 25.98 -0.02 -3.66
CA ALA A 12 25.07 0.86 -2.92
C ALA A 12 23.64 0.32 -3.08
N SER A 13 23.22 -0.56 -2.17
CA SER A 13 21.81 -0.89 -2.00
C SER A 13 21.12 0.26 -1.27
N VAL A 14 20.56 1.21 -2.01
CA VAL A 14 19.56 2.14 -1.46
C VAL A 14 18.30 1.33 -1.16
N PRO A 15 17.82 1.25 0.10
CA PRO A 15 16.46 0.77 0.34
C PRO A 15 15.54 1.87 -0.19
N ALA A 16 14.94 1.64 -1.36
CA ALA A 16 13.83 2.45 -1.82
C ALA A 16 12.60 2.13 -0.95
N GLN A 17 12.58 2.64 0.27
CA GLN A 17 11.32 2.95 0.92
C GLN A 17 10.80 4.18 0.19
N THR A 18 10.05 3.98 -0.90
CA THR A 18 9.31 5.05 -1.56
C THR A 18 8.33 5.61 -0.55
N ALA A 19 8.74 6.67 0.15
CA ALA A 19 7.84 7.45 0.98
C ALA A 19 6.82 8.10 0.05
N PHE A 20 5.54 7.75 0.21
CA PHE A 20 4.46 8.37 -0.54
C PHE A 20 4.34 9.86 -0.17
N PRO A 21 4.03 10.76 -1.12
CA PRO A 21 3.72 12.15 -0.80
C PRO A 21 2.61 12.26 0.25
N PRO A 22 2.70 13.18 1.24
CA PRO A 22 1.70 13.31 2.28
C PRO A 22 0.28 13.55 1.74
N GLU A 23 0.15 14.31 0.66
CA GLU A 23 -1.15 14.55 0.02
C GLU A 23 -1.74 13.28 -0.61
N GLN A 24 -0.91 12.39 -1.18
CA GLN A 24 -1.38 11.11 -1.71
C GLN A 24 -1.93 10.21 -0.58
N ILE A 25 -1.26 10.20 0.58
CA ILE A 25 -1.72 9.45 1.76
C ILE A 25 -3.05 10.04 2.27
N LYS A 26 -3.18 11.39 2.33
CA LYS A 26 -4.42 12.06 2.75
C LYS A 26 -5.59 11.74 1.81
N THR A 27 -5.36 11.76 0.49
CA THR A 27 -6.36 11.36 -0.50
C THR A 27 -6.78 9.91 -0.27
N GLY A 28 -5.82 9.00 -0.09
CA GLY A 28 -6.08 7.59 0.23
C GLY A 28 -6.91 7.40 1.50
N ALA A 29 -6.57 8.15 2.56
CA ALA A 29 -7.31 8.11 3.82
C ALA A 29 -8.77 8.56 3.65
N ALA A 30 -9.00 9.63 2.88
CA ALA A 30 -10.36 10.13 2.62
C ALA A 30 -11.20 9.15 1.79
N LEU A 31 -10.60 8.51 0.78
CA LEU A 31 -11.25 7.46 -0.02
C LEU A 31 -11.54 6.22 0.84
N PHE A 32 -10.58 5.81 1.66
CA PHE A 32 -10.71 4.68 2.57
C PHE A 32 -11.86 4.86 3.56
N ALA A 33 -11.96 6.05 4.18
CA ALA A 33 -12.99 6.35 5.16
C ALA A 33 -14.41 6.18 4.61
N ARG A 34 -14.62 6.48 3.32
CA ARG A 34 -15.94 6.38 2.67
C ARG A 34 -16.25 4.98 2.15
N ASN A 35 -15.24 4.26 1.66
CA ASN A 35 -15.45 3.06 0.85
C ASN A 35 -14.99 1.76 1.52
N CYS A 36 -14.03 1.83 2.44
CA CYS A 36 -13.36 0.65 3.00
C CYS A 36 -13.60 0.49 4.51
N ALA A 37 -13.67 1.61 5.24
CA ALA A 37 -13.89 1.64 6.68
C ALA A 37 -15.15 0.91 7.17
N PRO A 38 -16.28 0.85 6.42
CA PRO A 38 -17.45 0.08 6.86
C PRO A 38 -17.15 -1.41 7.15
N CYS A 39 -16.14 -1.99 6.50
CA CYS A 39 -15.74 -3.40 6.70
C CYS A 39 -14.41 -3.54 7.44
N HIS A 40 -13.42 -2.72 7.07
CA HIS A 40 -12.07 -2.77 7.60
C HIS A 40 -11.86 -1.89 8.84
N GLY A 41 -12.92 -1.24 9.31
CA GLY A 41 -12.92 -0.37 10.47
C GLY A 41 -12.28 1.00 10.20
N ALA A 42 -12.52 1.94 11.11
CA ALA A 42 -11.94 3.27 11.01
C ALA A 42 -10.42 3.17 11.09
N ARG A 43 -9.71 3.90 10.22
CA ARG A 43 -8.24 3.91 10.20
C ARG A 43 -7.61 2.52 10.05
N MET A 44 -8.30 1.60 9.38
CA MET A 44 -7.90 0.20 9.19
C MET A 44 -7.87 -0.63 10.49
N ALA A 45 -8.34 -0.09 11.60
CA ALA A 45 -8.33 -0.73 12.91
C ALA A 45 -9.73 -1.21 13.32
N ASP A 46 -9.76 -2.18 14.23
CA ASP A 46 -10.99 -2.73 14.82
C ASP A 46 -12.05 -3.16 13.78
N PRO A 47 -11.67 -3.99 12.79
CA PRO A 47 -12.59 -4.42 11.74
C PRO A 47 -13.65 -5.36 12.33
N GLN A 48 -14.91 -5.13 11.97
CA GLN A 48 -16.05 -5.94 12.42
C GLN A 48 -16.42 -7.05 11.42
N GLY A 49 -16.01 -6.91 10.15
CA GLY A 49 -16.36 -7.84 9.05
C GLY A 49 -15.22 -8.18 8.10
N ALA A 50 -14.00 -7.74 8.40
CA ALA A 50 -12.82 -7.98 7.57
C ALA A 50 -11.54 -8.13 8.42
N PHE A 51 -10.37 -8.23 7.78
CA PHE A 51 -9.10 -8.26 8.48
C PHE A 51 -8.50 -6.86 8.62
N ASP A 52 -7.62 -6.70 9.61
CA ASP A 52 -6.89 -5.48 9.93
C ASP A 52 -5.84 -5.18 8.85
N LEU A 53 -6.08 -4.12 8.07
CA LEU A 53 -5.22 -3.76 6.94
C LEU A 53 -3.87 -3.18 7.36
N ARG A 54 -3.68 -2.81 8.64
CA ARG A 54 -2.35 -2.40 9.17
C ARG A 54 -1.37 -3.57 9.18
N LYS A 55 -1.87 -4.80 9.05
CA LYS A 55 -1.08 -6.03 8.91
C LYS A 55 -0.88 -6.45 7.45
N PHE A 56 -1.37 -5.65 6.49
CA PHE A 56 -1.18 -5.96 5.09
C PHE A 56 0.29 -5.77 4.69
N PRO A 57 0.92 -6.76 4.04
CA PRO A 57 2.33 -6.70 3.65
C PRO A 57 2.58 -5.62 2.59
N PRO A 58 3.58 -4.75 2.80
CA PRO A 58 3.82 -3.56 1.98
C PRO A 58 4.43 -3.86 0.60
N ASP A 59 4.83 -5.10 0.34
CA ASP A 59 5.38 -5.59 -0.93
C ASP A 59 4.32 -6.24 -1.84
N GLU A 60 3.06 -6.31 -1.40
CA GLU A 60 1.99 -7.02 -2.12
C GLU A 60 0.98 -6.12 -2.85
N LYS A 61 1.46 -5.08 -3.56
CA LYS A 61 0.60 -4.14 -4.31
C LYS A 61 -0.32 -4.86 -5.31
N LEU A 62 0.19 -5.86 -6.02
CA LEU A 62 -0.61 -6.60 -7.00
C LEU A 62 -1.76 -7.38 -6.31
N ARG A 63 -1.52 -7.93 -5.10
CA ARG A 63 -2.57 -8.59 -4.33
C ARG A 63 -3.63 -7.58 -3.89
N PHE A 64 -3.21 -6.39 -3.47
CA PHE A 64 -4.12 -5.30 -3.11
C PHE A 64 -5.00 -4.90 -4.30
N VAL A 65 -4.40 -4.58 -5.45
CA VAL A 65 -5.14 -4.18 -6.66
C VAL A 65 -6.08 -5.29 -7.11
N ASN A 66 -5.63 -6.56 -7.13
CA ASN A 66 -6.49 -7.67 -7.50
C ASN A 66 -7.69 -7.83 -6.57
N ALA A 67 -7.50 -7.71 -5.25
CA ALA A 67 -8.59 -7.76 -4.29
C ALA A 67 -9.57 -6.60 -4.51
N LEU A 68 -9.08 -5.39 -4.74
CA LEU A 68 -9.92 -4.22 -4.99
C LEU A 68 -10.73 -4.38 -6.28
N MET A 69 -10.10 -4.82 -7.37
CA MET A 69 -10.72 -4.92 -8.68
C MET A 69 -11.68 -6.12 -8.81
N ARG A 70 -11.34 -7.26 -8.20
CA ARG A 70 -12.06 -8.53 -8.40
C ARG A 70 -12.84 -9.00 -7.17
N GLY A 71 -12.67 -8.32 -6.04
CA GLY A 71 -13.12 -8.82 -4.75
C GLY A 71 -12.27 -9.98 -4.25
N LYS A 72 -12.55 -10.42 -3.02
CA LYS A 72 -11.94 -11.61 -2.42
C LYS A 72 -12.83 -12.15 -1.30
N ASN A 73 -13.27 -13.41 -1.41
CA ASN A 73 -14.20 -14.00 -0.45
C ASN A 73 -15.46 -13.12 -0.30
N ALA A 74 -15.77 -12.66 0.91
CA ALA A 74 -16.89 -11.76 1.19
C ALA A 74 -16.62 -10.28 0.81
N MET A 75 -15.39 -9.91 0.43
CA MET A 75 -15.08 -8.55 -0.02
C MET A 75 -15.57 -8.36 -1.47
N PRO A 76 -16.51 -7.44 -1.73
CA PRO A 76 -17.01 -7.18 -3.08
C PRO A 76 -15.94 -6.48 -3.95
N PRO A 77 -16.03 -6.59 -5.29
CA PRO A 77 -15.22 -5.76 -6.18
C PRO A 77 -15.63 -4.29 -6.03
N LEU A 78 -14.66 -3.43 -5.73
CA LEU A 78 -14.86 -1.98 -5.57
C LEU A 78 -14.09 -1.16 -6.62
N GLY A 79 -13.21 -1.79 -7.39
CA GLY A 79 -12.29 -1.12 -8.30
C GLY A 79 -12.94 -0.24 -9.36
N GLY A 80 -14.19 -0.54 -9.76
CA GLY A 80 -14.95 0.31 -10.70
C GLY A 80 -15.35 1.68 -10.16
N ALA A 81 -15.20 1.92 -8.85
CA ALA A 81 -15.50 3.19 -8.21
C ALA A 81 -14.31 4.16 -8.18
N PHE A 82 -13.13 3.74 -8.65
CA PHE A 82 -11.88 4.49 -8.48
C PHE A 82 -11.15 4.70 -9.80
N GLN A 83 -10.56 5.88 -9.96
CA GLN A 83 -9.55 6.15 -10.98
C GLN A 83 -8.20 5.48 -10.63
N PRO A 84 -7.30 5.27 -11.61
CA PRO A 84 -6.02 4.61 -11.34
C PRO A 84 -5.16 5.29 -10.27
N ASP A 85 -5.16 6.62 -10.23
CA ASP A 85 -4.46 7.43 -9.22
C ASP A 85 -5.10 7.33 -7.83
N GLU A 86 -6.42 7.18 -7.75
CA GLU A 86 -7.15 6.91 -6.51
C GLU A 86 -6.82 5.52 -5.95
N ILE A 87 -6.67 4.51 -6.80
CA ILE A 87 -6.20 3.18 -6.39
C ILE A 87 -4.78 3.25 -5.82
N ASP A 88 -3.91 4.04 -6.46
CA ASP A 88 -2.56 4.28 -5.96
C ASP A 88 -2.55 5.06 -4.65
N ALA A 89 -3.46 6.01 -4.47
CA ALA A 89 -3.63 6.73 -3.21
C ALA A 89 -4.12 5.82 -2.08
N LEU A 90 -5.09 4.93 -2.35
CA LEU A 90 -5.54 3.92 -1.40
C LEU A 90 -4.38 2.98 -1.00
N TRP A 91 -3.57 2.55 -1.98
CA TRP A 91 -2.38 1.75 -1.71
C TRP A 91 -1.38 2.50 -0.82
N ALA A 92 -1.11 3.77 -1.13
CA ALA A 92 -0.23 4.62 -0.35
C ALA A 92 -0.67 4.70 1.12
N TYR A 93 -1.98 4.86 1.37
CA TYR A 93 -2.53 4.90 2.72
C TYR A 93 -2.43 3.54 3.45
N VAL A 94 -2.74 2.43 2.77
CA VAL A 94 -2.64 1.08 3.37
C VAL A 94 -1.21 0.74 3.78
N VAL A 95 -0.22 1.12 2.97
CA VAL A 95 1.19 0.84 3.25
C VAL A 95 1.79 1.81 4.26
N ALA A 96 1.50 3.11 4.14
CA ALA A 96 2.02 4.10 5.08
C ALA A 96 1.40 3.96 6.47
N GLY A 97 0.18 3.43 6.54
CA GLY A 97 -0.63 3.44 7.74
C GLY A 97 -1.05 4.85 8.13
N GLU A 98 -1.81 4.95 9.22
CA GLU A 98 -1.95 6.21 9.94
C GLU A 98 -0.83 6.27 10.96
N LYS A 99 0.13 7.20 10.78
CA LYS A 99 1.12 7.47 11.84
C LYS A 99 0.36 8.07 13.04
N PRO A 100 0.56 7.52 14.25
CA PRO A 100 -0.10 8.02 15.46
C PRO A 100 0.28 9.47 15.77
#